data_AF-A0A941I6J8-F1
#
_entry.id   AF-A0A941I6J8-F1
#
_cell.length_a   1.000
_cell.length_b   1.000
_cell.length_c   1.000
_cell.angle_alpha   90.00
_cell.angle_beta   90.00
_cell.angle_gamma   90.00
#
_symmetry.space_group_name_H-M   'P 1'
#
loop_
_entity.id
_entity.type
_entity.pdbx_description
1 polymer ?
#
loop_
_entity_poly.entity_id
_entity_poly.type
_entity_poly.pdbx_seq_one_letter_code
_entity_poly.pdbx_strand_id
1 'polypeptide(L)'
;MIYEILVRAAENKKLTSDHLIWIETELGTREFEKWMRDRALLDASGKAPVVRWGIVQTQRAAHFKLATQAKALKTRISELMSGLPEVTAMQDASKALSAIRARVKASTELAAAH
;
A
#
# COMPACT_ATOMS: atom_id res chain seq x y z
N MET A 1 -4.24 -11.28 -12.20
CA MET A 1 -5.45 -10.43 -12.11
C MET A 1 -5.26 -9.44 -10.98
N ILE A 2 -5.74 -8.19 -11.13
CA ILE A 2 -5.61 -7.17 -10.08
C ILE A 2 -6.97 -6.95 -9.41
N TYR A 3 -6.98 -7.10 -8.09
CA TYR A 3 -8.13 -6.76 -7.24
C TYR A 3 -7.84 -5.47 -6.51
N GLU A 4 -8.83 -4.60 -6.43
CA GLU A 4 -8.84 -3.42 -5.58
C GLU A 4 -9.61 -3.74 -4.31
N ILE A 5 -9.01 -3.43 -3.15
CA ILE A 5 -9.68 -3.48 -1.87
C ILE A 5 -9.67 -2.09 -1.22
N LEU A 6 -10.79 -1.74 -0.60
CA LEU A 6 -10.94 -0.55 0.22
C LEU A 6 -10.90 -0.94 1.69
N VAL A 7 -9.86 -0.50 2.38
CA VAL A 7 -9.67 -0.75 3.80
C VAL A 7 -10.42 0.32 4.61
N ARG A 8 -11.00 -0.09 5.73
CA ARG A 8 -11.63 0.80 6.69
C ARG A 8 -10.59 1.75 7.30
N ALA A 9 -10.97 3.02 7.40
CA ALA A 9 -10.21 3.98 8.18
C ALA A 9 -10.40 3.75 9.69
N ALA A 10 -9.37 4.04 10.48
CA ALA A 10 -9.47 4.08 11.94
C ALA A 10 -10.62 5.01 12.40
N GLU A 11 -11.23 4.70 13.55
CA GLU A 11 -12.28 5.54 14.12
C GLU A 11 -11.80 7.00 14.26
N ASN A 12 -12.56 7.93 13.69
CA ASN A 12 -12.26 9.38 13.56
C ASN A 12 -11.27 9.80 12.46
N LYS A 13 -10.80 8.90 11.58
CA LYS A 13 -10.02 9.28 10.39
C LYS A 13 -10.87 9.29 9.12
N LYS A 14 -10.58 10.25 8.24
CA LYS A 14 -11.18 10.31 6.89
C LYS A 14 -10.59 9.21 6.01
N LEU A 15 -11.45 8.61 5.21
CA LEU A 15 -11.08 7.65 4.18
C LEU A 15 -10.35 8.40 3.05
N THR A 16 -9.09 8.06 2.82
CA THR A 16 -8.22 8.67 1.79
C THR A 16 -7.76 7.61 0.79
N SER A 17 -7.17 8.04 -0.33
CA SER A 17 -6.66 7.13 -1.37
C SER A 17 -5.63 6.10 -0.88
N ASP A 18 -4.98 6.31 0.27
CA ASP A 18 -4.05 5.32 0.87
C ASP A 18 -4.77 4.05 1.37
N HIS A 19 -6.08 4.15 1.59
CA HIS A 19 -6.92 3.02 1.99
C HIS A 19 -7.31 2.12 0.80
N LEU A 20 -6.97 2.52 -0.43
CA LEU A 20 -7.13 1.71 -1.64
C LEU A 20 -5.86 0.90 -1.89
N ILE A 21 -5.99 -0.42 -1.84
CA ILE A 21 -4.88 -1.34 -2.08
C ILE A 21 -5.18 -2.18 -3.32
N TRP A 22 -4.24 -2.18 -4.27
CA TRP A 22 -4.27 -3.10 -5.41
C TRP A 22 -3.43 -4.34 -5.15
N ILE A 23 -4.03 -5.49 -5.37
CA ILE A 23 -3.46 -6.80 -5.10
C ILE A 23 -3.43 -7.59 -6.40
N GLU A 24 -2.24 -7.94 -6.87
CA GLU A 24 -2.05 -8.90 -7.94
C GLU A 24 -2.16 -10.31 -7.38
N THR A 25 -3.04 -11.12 -7.96
CA THR A 25 -3.15 -12.54 -7.65
C THR A 25 -3.56 -13.34 -8.88
N GLU A 26 -3.24 -14.63 -8.84
CA GLU A 26 -3.66 -15.63 -9.82
C GLU A 26 -4.99 -16.28 -9.44
N LEU A 27 -5.50 -16.00 -8.23
CA LEU A 27 -6.78 -16.52 -7.73
C LEU A 27 -7.96 -15.95 -8.53
N GLY A 28 -8.95 -16.82 -8.80
CA GLY A 28 -10.25 -16.40 -9.30
C GLY A 28 -11.07 -15.63 -8.26
N THR A 29 -12.13 -14.96 -8.71
CA THR A 29 -12.95 -14.04 -7.89
C THR A 29 -13.51 -14.71 -6.63
N ARG A 30 -14.01 -15.94 -6.77
CA ARG A 30 -14.57 -16.71 -5.64
C ARG A 30 -13.50 -17.15 -4.65
N GLU A 31 -12.32 -17.53 -5.14
CA GLU A 31 -11.20 -17.96 -4.31
C GLU A 31 -10.59 -16.78 -3.56
N PHE A 32 -10.50 -15.62 -4.21
CA PHE A 32 -10.06 -14.38 -3.57
C PHE A 32 -11.03 -13.92 -2.48
N GLU A 33 -12.34 -13.95 -2.74
CA GLU A 33 -13.35 -13.66 -1.72
C GLU A 33 -13.23 -14.62 -0.53
N LYS A 34 -13.12 -15.93 -0.80
CA LYS A 34 -12.94 -16.95 0.23
C LYS A 34 -11.66 -16.71 1.04
N TRP A 35 -10.55 -16.37 0.39
CA TRP A 35 -9.28 -16.05 1.05
C TRP A 35 -9.41 -14.84 1.99
N MET A 36 -10.16 -13.82 1.60
CA MET A 36 -10.41 -12.66 2.48
C MET A 36 -11.29 -13.03 3.68
N ARG A 37 -12.35 -13.82 3.47
CA ARG A 37 -13.23 -14.29 4.55
C ARG A 37 -12.49 -15.18 5.55
N ASP A 38 -11.70 -16.12 5.05
CA ASP A 38 -10.90 -17.06 5.86
C ASP A 38 -9.92 -16.32 6.80
N ARG A 39 -9.40 -15.17 6.34
CA ARG A 39 -8.50 -14.32 7.13
C ARG A 39 -9.20 -13.24 7.95
N ALA A 40 -10.52 -13.29 8.07
CA ALA A 40 -11.35 -12.29 8.74
C ALA A 40 -11.14 -10.86 8.20
N LEU A 41 -10.74 -10.73 6.93
CA LEU A 41 -10.58 -9.44 6.25
C LEU A 41 -11.91 -8.92 5.69
N LEU A 42 -12.81 -9.83 5.31
CA LEU A 42 -14.14 -9.53 4.81
C LEU A 42 -15.19 -10.29 5.63
N ASP A 43 -16.20 -9.60 6.13
CA ASP A 43 -17.28 -10.19 6.91
C ASP A 43 -18.61 -9.42 6.70
N ALA A 44 -19.74 -10.11 6.89
CA ALA A 44 -21.08 -9.55 6.71
C ALA A 44 -21.50 -8.58 7.84
N SER A 45 -20.81 -8.59 8.98
CA SER A 45 -21.19 -7.80 10.16
C SER A 45 -20.90 -6.31 10.03
N GLY A 46 -20.32 -5.85 8.91
CA GLY A 46 -19.93 -4.45 8.74
C GLY A 46 -18.88 -3.99 9.75
N LYS A 47 -18.13 -4.91 10.36
CA LYS A 47 -16.98 -4.64 11.25
C LYS A 47 -15.65 -5.08 10.65
N ALA A 48 -15.69 -5.58 9.42
CA ALA A 48 -14.53 -6.11 8.73
C ALA A 48 -13.50 -5.02 8.36
N PRO A 49 -12.20 -5.38 8.30
CA PRO A 49 -11.15 -4.49 7.81
C PRO A 49 -11.38 -4.01 6.38
N VAL A 50 -11.88 -4.88 5.50
CA VAL A 50 -12.19 -4.54 4.10
C VAL A 50 -13.66 -4.17 4.00
N VAL A 51 -13.92 -2.95 3.53
CA VAL A 51 -15.27 -2.39 3.36
C VAL A 51 -15.83 -2.70 1.98
N ARG A 52 -14.97 -2.67 0.96
CA ARG A 52 -15.34 -2.92 -0.43
C ARG A 52 -14.19 -3.60 -1.15
N TRP A 53 -14.49 -4.42 -2.13
CA TRP A 53 -13.48 -4.99 -3.03
C TRP A 53 -14.07 -5.18 -4.43
N GLY A 54 -13.20 -5.30 -5.44
CA GLY A 54 -13.60 -5.53 -6.82
C GLY A 54 -12.42 -5.86 -7.72
N ILE A 55 -12.73 -6.34 -8.92
CA ILE A 55 -11.71 -6.55 -9.97
C ILE A 55 -11.52 -5.22 -10.69
N VAL A 56 -10.27 -4.82 -10.88
CA VAL A 56 -9.93 -3.63 -11.65
C VAL A 56 -9.08 -4.01 -12.85
N GLN A 57 -9.52 -3.57 -14.03
CA GLN A 57 -8.68 -3.59 -15.24
C GLN A 57 -7.90 -2.30 -15.28
N THR A 58 -6.70 -2.32 -14.69
CA THR A 58 -5.81 -1.18 -14.62
C THR A 58 -4.45 -1.53 -15.22
N GLN A 59 -3.81 -0.55 -15.85
CA GLN A 59 -2.41 -0.64 -16.27
C GLN A 59 -1.44 -0.27 -15.13
N ARG A 60 -1.98 0.16 -13.98
CA ARG A 60 -1.17 0.55 -12.81
C ARG A 60 -0.65 -0.71 -12.11
N ALA A 61 0.60 -0.66 -11.68
CA ALA A 61 1.22 -1.76 -10.95
C ALA A 61 0.47 -2.01 -9.64
N ALA A 62 0.25 -3.28 -9.31
CA ALA A 62 -0.33 -3.65 -8.04
C ALA A 62 0.62 -3.25 -6.89
N HIS A 63 0.05 -2.83 -5.76
CA HIS A 63 0.82 -2.52 -4.56
C HIS A 63 1.44 -3.79 -3.95
N PHE A 64 0.71 -4.90 -4.01
CA PHE A 64 1.14 -6.18 -3.45
C PHE A 64 0.89 -7.34 -4.41
N LYS A 65 1.76 -8.35 -4.36
CA LYS A 65 1.54 -9.64 -5.03
C LYS A 65 1.17 -10.70 -4.01
N LEU A 66 -0.05 -11.25 -4.09
CA LEU A 66 -0.60 -12.15 -3.07
C LEU A 66 0.25 -13.42 -2.90
N ALA A 67 0.77 -13.96 -4.00
CA ALA A 67 1.58 -15.18 -4.02
C ALA A 67 2.83 -15.10 -3.13
N THR A 68 3.44 -13.91 -3.01
CA THR A 68 4.72 -13.73 -2.30
C THR A 68 4.59 -12.81 -1.08
N GLN A 69 3.60 -11.93 -1.04
CA GLN A 69 3.50 -10.83 -0.05
C GLN A 69 2.24 -10.89 0.82
N ALA A 70 1.59 -12.05 0.96
CA ALA A 70 0.38 -12.21 1.78
C ALA A 70 0.55 -11.74 3.24
N LYS A 71 1.75 -11.91 3.83
CA LYS A 71 2.04 -11.44 5.19
C LYS A 71 2.15 -9.91 5.25
N ALA A 72 2.86 -9.30 4.31
CA ALA A 72 3.01 -7.84 4.22
C ALA A 72 1.66 -7.14 3.99
N LEU A 73 0.79 -7.73 3.16
CA LEU A 73 -0.56 -7.24 2.94
C LEU A 73 -1.37 -7.20 4.26
N LYS A 74 -1.32 -8.27 5.06
CA LYS A 74 -2.03 -8.33 6.35
C LYS A 74 -1.52 -7.26 7.32
N THR A 75 -0.20 -7.06 7.37
CA THR A 75 0.40 -6.00 8.18
C THR A 75 -0.11 -4.63 7.75
N ARG A 76 -0.06 -4.32 6.44
CA ARG A 76 -0.53 -3.03 5.91
C ARG A 76 -1.99 -2.73 6.22
N ILE A 77 -2.87 -3.73 6.08
CA ILE A 77 -4.29 -3.60 6.43
C ILE A 77 -4.46 -3.29 7.93
N SER A 78 -3.66 -3.94 8.79
CA SER A 78 -3.71 -3.73 10.24
C SER A 78 -3.20 -2.34 10.63
N GLU A 79 -2.18 -1.83 9.94
CA GLU A 79 -1.65 -0.47 10.13
C GLU A 79 -2.71 0.59 9.77
N LEU A 80 -3.35 0.44 8.61
CA LEU A 80 -4.44 1.33 8.16
C LEU A 80 -5.60 1.38 9.15
N MET A 81 -5.99 0.22 9.69
CA MET A 81 -7.05 0.09 10.69
C MET A 81 -6.67 0.69 12.05
N SER A 82 -5.41 0.56 12.48
CA SER A 82 -4.95 1.03 13.80
C SER A 82 -4.64 2.54 13.81
N GLY A 83 -4.65 3.20 12.64
CA GLY A 83 -4.37 4.63 12.53
C GLY A 83 -2.93 5.01 12.87
N LEU A 84 -2.02 4.04 12.99
CA LEU A 84 -0.59 4.31 13.04
C LEU A 84 -0.19 4.92 11.69
N PRO A 85 0.53 6.05 11.68
CA PRO A 85 0.95 6.66 10.44
C PRO A 85 1.83 5.65 9.70
N GLU A 86 1.30 5.23 8.56
CA GLU A 86 2.00 5.01 7.31
C GLU A 86 3.52 5.19 7.45
N VAL A 87 4.27 4.11 7.32
CA VAL A 87 5.67 4.19 6.91
C VAL A 87 5.68 4.71 5.47
N THR A 88 5.42 6.01 5.28
CA THR A 88 5.64 6.79 4.05
C THR A 88 7.15 7.02 3.84
N ALA A 89 7.99 6.04 4.18
CA ALA A 89 9.43 6.20 4.26
C ALA A 89 10.18 5.13 3.48
N MET A 90 9.74 4.76 2.26
CA MET A 90 10.62 3.99 1.38
C MET A 90 10.41 4.14 -0.13
N GLN A 91 9.76 5.21 -0.58
CA GLN A 91 9.84 5.59 -2.00
C GLN A 91 10.31 7.04 -2.22
N ASP A 92 10.13 7.93 -1.23
CA ASP A 92 10.68 9.31 -1.31
C ASP A 92 12.12 9.45 -0.79
N ALA A 93 12.59 8.54 0.08
CA ALA A 93 13.95 8.60 0.62
C ALA A 93 15.04 8.45 -0.46
N SER A 94 14.80 7.63 -1.49
CA SER A 94 15.73 7.50 -2.63
C SER A 94 15.78 8.76 -3.49
N LYS A 95 14.67 9.50 -3.62
CA LYS A 95 14.63 10.74 -4.40
C LYS A 95 15.23 11.92 -3.63
N ALA A 96 14.97 11.99 -2.32
CA ALA A 96 15.55 12.98 -1.43
C ALA A 96 17.08 12.79 -1.28
N LEU A 97 17.57 11.55 -1.12
CA LEU A 97 19.01 11.28 -1.01
C LEU A 97 19.75 11.61 -2.32
N SER A 98 19.12 11.33 -3.48
CA SER A 98 19.68 11.69 -4.79
C SER A 98 19.78 13.20 -4.99
N ALA A 99 18.79 13.97 -4.52
CA ALA A 99 18.80 15.44 -4.59
C ALA A 99 19.86 16.06 -3.65
N ILE A 100 20.05 15.50 -2.46
CA ILE A 100 21.07 15.97 -1.50
C ILE A 100 22.48 15.67 -2.04
N ARG A 101 22.69 14.47 -2.60
CA ARG A 101 23.99 14.09 -3.19
C ARG A 101 24.37 14.97 -4.38
N ALA A 102 23.40 15.37 -5.20
CA ALA A 102 23.61 16.28 -6.33
C ALA A 102 24.02 17.70 -5.85
N ARG A 103 23.43 18.20 -4.76
CA ARG A 103 23.81 19.51 -4.19
C ARG A 103 25.20 19.50 -3.56
N VAL A 104 25.57 18.43 -2.86
CA VAL A 104 26.90 18.32 -2.24
C VAL A 104 28.01 18.29 -3.30
N LYS A 105 27.77 17.64 -4.45
CA LYS A 105 28.73 17.64 -5.56
C LYS A 105 28.91 19.04 -6.17
N ALA A 106 27.81 19.77 -6.38
CA ALA A 106 27.85 21.13 -6.93
C ALA A 106 28.57 22.15 -6.02
N SER A 107 28.48 22.00 -4.69
CA SER A 107 29.19 22.88 -3.75
C SER A 107 30.68 22.58 -3.63
N THR A 108 31.13 21.36 -3.96
CA THR A 108 32.55 20.98 -3.85
C THR A 108 33.35 21.45 -5.07
N GLU A 109 32.73 21.54 -6.25
CA GLU A 109 33.40 22.03 -7.46
C GLU A 109 33.55 23.57 -7.48
N LEU A 110 32.72 24.32 -6.74
CA LEU A 110 32.84 25.78 -6.60
C LEU A 110 33.94 26.21 -5.62
N ALA A 111 34.31 25.35 -4.67
CA ALA A 111 35.34 25.62 -3.66
C ALA A 111 36.77 25.28 -4.13
N ALA A 112 36.91 24.53 -5.22
CA ALA A 112 38.20 24.10 -5.78
C ALA A 112 38.70 25.00 -6.92
N ALA A 113 37.99 26.08 -7.24
CA ALA A 113 38.29 26.99 -8.35
C ALA A 113 38.77 28.39 -7.89
N HIS A 114 39.32 28.51 -6.68
CA HIS A 114 39.89 29.76 -6.16
C HIS A 114 41.33 29.57 -5.72
#